data_AF-A0A238YCD9-F1
#
_entry.id   AF-A0A238YCD9-F1
#
_cell.length_a   1.000
_cell.length_b   1.000
_cell.length_c   1.000
_cell.angle_alpha   90.00
_cell.angle_beta   90.00
_cell.angle_gamma   90.00
#
_symmetry.space_group_name_H-M   'P 1'
#
loop_
_entity.id
_entity.type
_entity.pdbx_description
1 polymer ?
#
loop_
_entity_poly.entity_id
_entity_poly.type
_entity_poly.pdbx_seq_one_letter_code
_entity_poly.pdbx_strand_id
1 'polypeptide(L)'
;MKFSLRKNIISIICYLYVFMLVYAATSKLLDFENFKIQLGQSPLLSSFADWITILVPVTEYIIASLLLIPKFRFIGLFTSYLLMVLFTAYIYIILNYSAFVPCSCGGILEKMTWNQHLVFNIIFIFLAAFAILLTTEHPLLFKRKTVKL
;
A
#
# COMPACT_ATOMS: atom_id res chain seq x y z
N MET A 1 -11.56 24.22 17.08
CA MET A 1 -10.30 24.18 16.30
C MET A 1 -9.71 22.76 16.11
N LYS A 2 -9.75 21.86 17.11
CA LYS A 2 -9.16 20.49 17.05
C LYS A 2 -9.68 19.57 15.92
N PHE A 3 -10.94 19.74 15.48
CA PHE A 3 -11.56 18.87 14.46
C PHE A 3 -11.00 19.06 13.04
N SER A 4 -10.66 20.31 12.66
CA SER A 4 -10.11 20.62 11.33
C SER A 4 -8.71 20.02 11.14
N LEU A 5 -7.86 20.10 12.18
CA LEU A 5 -6.52 19.54 12.16
C LEU A 5 -6.52 18.02 11.96
N ARG A 6 -7.39 17.28 12.67
CA ARG A 6 -7.50 15.82 12.53
C ARG A 6 -7.91 15.43 11.11
N LYS A 7 -8.90 16.11 10.54
CA LYS A 7 -9.36 15.86 9.17
C LYS A 7 -8.26 16.12 8.14
N ASN A 8 -7.48 17.18 8.34
CA ASN A 8 -6.35 17.53 7.48
C ASN A 8 -5.26 16.45 7.57
N ILE A 9 -4.90 16.01 8.79
CA ILE A 9 -3.92 14.94 9.00
C ILE A 9 -4.35 13.65 8.27
N ILE A 10 -5.59 13.21 8.45
CA ILE A 10 -6.06 11.98 7.79
C ILE A 10 -6.05 12.15 6.27
N SER A 11 -6.44 13.33 5.75
CA SER A 11 -6.42 13.59 4.31
C SER A 11 -4.99 13.59 3.75
N ILE A 12 -4.02 14.16 4.47
CA ILE A 12 -2.60 14.12 4.11
C ILE A 12 -2.10 12.67 4.04
N ILE A 13 -2.41 11.86 5.05
CA ILE A 13 -2.04 10.43 5.07
C ILE A 13 -2.68 9.69 3.90
N CYS A 14 -3.97 9.93 3.61
CA CYS A 14 -4.65 9.32 2.46
C CYS A 14 -3.95 9.70 1.14
N TYR A 15 -3.61 10.97 0.94
CA TYR A 15 -2.95 11.41 -0.30
C TYR A 15 -1.53 10.87 -0.43
N LEU A 16 -0.80 10.74 0.69
CA LEU A 16 0.51 10.09 0.71
C LEU A 16 0.39 8.62 0.27
N TYR A 17 -0.58 7.89 0.79
CA TYR A 17 -0.86 6.52 0.38
C TYR A 17 -1.27 6.42 -1.09
N VAL A 18 -2.13 7.31 -1.58
CA VAL A 18 -2.53 7.36 -2.99
C VAL A 18 -1.31 7.56 -3.89
N PHE A 19 -0.47 8.55 -3.58
CA PHE A 19 0.75 8.80 -4.35
C PHE A 19 1.65 7.57 -4.38
N MET A 20 1.87 6.96 -3.22
CA MET A 20 2.74 5.79 -3.09
C MET A 20 2.20 4.56 -3.85
N LEU A 21 0.91 4.24 -3.71
CA LEU A 21 0.28 3.09 -4.36
C LEU A 21 0.22 3.28 -5.88
N VAL A 22 -0.14 4.48 -6.35
CA VAL A 22 -0.16 4.80 -7.79
C VAL A 22 1.25 4.70 -8.37
N TYR A 23 2.24 5.25 -7.69
CA TYR A 23 3.64 5.14 -8.11
C TYR A 23 4.07 3.67 -8.24
N ALA A 24 3.81 2.88 -7.19
CA ALA A 24 4.20 1.47 -7.13
C ALA A 24 3.46 0.60 -8.16
N ALA A 25 2.19 0.87 -8.44
CA ALA A 25 1.43 0.16 -9.47
C ALA A 25 1.93 0.52 -10.87
N THR A 26 2.14 1.82 -11.10
CA THR A 26 2.59 2.32 -12.41
C THR A 26 4.00 1.81 -12.73
N SER A 27 4.92 1.80 -11.77
CA SER A 27 6.28 1.28 -12.00
C SER A 27 6.27 -0.21 -12.36
N LYS A 28 5.43 -1.02 -11.70
CA LYS A 28 5.25 -2.44 -12.02
C LYS A 28 4.64 -2.68 -13.40
N LEU A 29 3.71 -1.83 -13.83
CA LEU A 29 3.10 -1.97 -15.16
C LEU A 29 4.02 -1.49 -16.29
N LEU A 30 4.78 -0.41 -16.06
CA LEU A 30 5.77 0.06 -17.03
C LEU A 30 6.90 -0.94 -17.24
N ASP A 31 7.25 -1.70 -16.19
CA ASP A 31 8.27 -2.74 -16.23
C ASP A 31 7.70 -4.14 -15.93
N PHE A 32 6.61 -4.47 -16.66
CA PHE A 32 5.81 -5.68 -16.43
C PHE A 32 6.62 -6.97 -16.53
N GLU A 33 7.47 -7.09 -17.56
CA GLU A 33 8.28 -8.29 -17.78
C GLU A 33 9.30 -8.51 -16.65
N ASN A 34 9.99 -7.45 -16.21
CA ASN A 34 10.91 -7.58 -15.08
C ASN A 34 10.17 -7.90 -13.78
N PHE A 35 9.01 -7.27 -13.52
CA PHE A 35 8.20 -7.59 -12.34
C PHE A 35 7.75 -9.06 -12.35
N LYS A 36 7.32 -9.57 -13.52
CA LYS A 36 6.97 -10.99 -13.70
C LYS A 36 8.17 -11.92 -13.46
N ILE A 37 9.34 -11.61 -14.01
CA ILE A 37 10.57 -12.40 -13.82
C ILE A 37 10.94 -12.45 -12.33
N GLN A 38 10.83 -11.35 -11.60
CA GLN A 38 11.12 -11.31 -10.16
C GLN A 38 10.16 -12.13 -9.33
N LEU A 39 8.87 -12.07 -9.66
CA LEU A 39 7.88 -12.94 -9.04
C LEU A 39 8.17 -14.42 -9.37
N GLY A 40 8.59 -14.70 -10.61
CA GLY A 40 9.05 -16.02 -11.06
C GLY A 40 10.28 -16.54 -10.31
N GLN A 41 11.18 -15.63 -9.91
CA GLN A 41 12.34 -15.95 -9.08
C GLN A 41 11.99 -16.09 -7.60
N SER A 42 10.86 -15.59 -7.12
CA SER A 42 10.49 -15.77 -5.71
C SER A 42 10.08 -17.22 -5.43
N PRO A 43 10.74 -17.92 -4.49
CA PRO A 43 10.41 -19.33 -4.20
C PRO A 43 8.94 -19.56 -3.82
N LEU A 44 8.28 -18.56 -3.22
CA LEU A 44 6.89 -18.65 -2.77
C LEU A 44 5.88 -18.23 -3.82
N LEU A 45 6.25 -17.34 -4.75
CA LEU A 45 5.33 -16.72 -5.69
C LEU A 45 5.52 -17.21 -7.14
N SER A 46 6.57 -17.98 -7.42
CA SER A 46 6.90 -18.45 -8.76
C SER A 46 5.75 -19.17 -9.45
N SER A 47 5.02 -20.03 -8.72
CA SER A 47 3.86 -20.77 -9.23
C SER A 47 2.64 -19.90 -9.53
N PHE A 48 2.61 -18.67 -8.99
CA PHE A 48 1.50 -17.73 -9.15
C PHE A 48 1.94 -16.43 -9.85
N ALA A 49 3.16 -16.39 -10.38
CA ALA A 49 3.77 -15.17 -10.92
C ALA A 49 2.86 -14.50 -11.95
N ASP A 50 2.36 -15.26 -12.93
CA ASP A 50 1.45 -14.76 -13.97
C ASP A 50 0.22 -14.01 -13.42
N TRP A 51 -0.42 -14.58 -12.40
CA TRP A 51 -1.61 -13.99 -11.78
C TRP A 51 -1.26 -12.79 -10.90
N ILE A 52 -0.19 -12.90 -10.11
CA ILE A 52 0.23 -11.87 -9.15
C ILE A 52 0.75 -10.63 -9.87
N THR A 53 1.42 -10.78 -11.01
CA THR A 53 1.92 -9.65 -11.82
C THR A 53 0.81 -8.68 -12.20
N ILE A 54 -0.42 -9.17 -12.42
CA ILE A 54 -1.59 -8.33 -12.74
C ILE A 54 -2.37 -7.97 -11.47
N LEU A 55 -2.57 -8.93 -10.57
CA LEU A 55 -3.42 -8.74 -9.38
C LEU A 55 -2.88 -7.65 -8.45
N VAL A 56 -1.57 -7.56 -8.28
CA VAL A 56 -0.95 -6.59 -7.37
C VAL A 56 -1.16 -5.14 -7.86
N PRO A 57 -0.74 -4.74 -9.07
CA PRO A 57 -0.98 -3.38 -9.57
C PRO A 57 -2.46 -3.00 -9.62
N VAL A 58 -3.34 -3.94 -9.99
CA VAL A 58 -4.79 -3.70 -10.02
C VAL A 58 -5.31 -3.41 -8.61
N THR A 59 -4.90 -4.20 -7.62
CA THR A 59 -5.29 -3.99 -6.21
C THR A 59 -4.78 -2.65 -5.70
N GLU A 60 -3.55 -2.28 -6.02
CA GLU A 60 -2.95 -0.99 -5.64
C GLU A 60 -3.76 0.21 -6.21
N TYR A 61 -4.16 0.17 -7.48
CA TYR A 61 -5.02 1.22 -8.06
C TYR A 61 -6.44 1.25 -7.49
N ILE A 62 -7.04 0.10 -7.20
CA ILE A 62 -8.35 0.03 -6.55
C ILE A 62 -8.28 0.70 -5.19
N ILE A 63 -7.27 0.37 -4.37
CA ILE A 63 -7.09 0.95 -3.04
C ILE A 63 -6.84 2.46 -3.14
N ALA A 64 -6.00 2.91 -4.07
CA ALA A 64 -5.78 4.33 -4.31
C ALA A 64 -7.09 5.07 -4.65
N SER A 65 -7.94 4.46 -5.48
CA SER A 65 -9.25 5.01 -5.85
C SER A 65 -10.19 5.09 -4.64
N LEU A 66 -10.21 4.07 -3.77
CA LEU A 66 -10.99 4.06 -2.53
C LEU A 66 -10.57 5.19 -1.57
N LEU A 67 -9.27 5.49 -1.49
CA LEU A 67 -8.73 6.56 -0.64
C LEU A 67 -9.08 7.97 -1.15
N LEU A 68 -9.28 8.15 -2.46
CA LEU A 68 -9.68 9.43 -3.02
C LEU A 68 -11.13 9.77 -2.65
N ILE A 69 -12.02 8.78 -2.60
CA ILE A 69 -13.44 8.96 -2.34
C ILE A 69 -13.68 9.07 -0.81
N PRO A 70 -14.14 10.21 -0.28
CA PRO A 70 -14.29 10.41 1.16
C PRO A 70 -15.15 9.35 1.86
N LYS A 71 -16.18 8.84 1.18
CA LYS A 71 -17.07 7.79 1.72
C LYS A 71 -16.33 6.47 1.96
N PHE A 72 -15.33 6.13 1.14
CA PHE A 72 -14.63 4.85 1.16
C PHE A 72 -13.24 4.91 1.82
N ARG A 73 -12.78 6.10 2.24
CA ARG A 73 -11.48 6.30 2.86
C ARG A 73 -11.18 5.37 4.03
N PHE A 74 -12.14 5.09 4.90
CA PHE A 74 -11.93 4.16 6.01
C PHE A 74 -11.59 2.74 5.51
N ILE A 75 -12.38 2.25 4.55
CA ILE A 75 -12.13 0.95 3.91
C ILE A 75 -10.78 0.99 3.21
N GLY A 76 -10.51 2.03 2.41
CA GLY A 76 -9.24 2.24 1.70
C GLY A 76 -8.04 2.21 2.63
N LEU A 77 -8.10 2.91 3.78
CA LEU A 77 -7.04 2.93 4.80
C LEU A 77 -6.83 1.54 5.41
N PHE A 78 -7.91 0.82 5.72
CA PHE A 78 -7.82 -0.53 6.28
C PHE A 78 -7.24 -1.53 5.26
N THR A 79 -7.67 -1.49 4.00
CA THR A 79 -7.07 -2.32 2.94
C THR A 79 -5.61 -1.93 2.67
N SER A 80 -5.26 -0.64 2.73
CA SER A 80 -3.86 -0.20 2.59
C SER A 80 -3.00 -0.74 3.73
N TYR A 81 -3.50 -0.67 4.97
CA TYR A 81 -2.84 -1.25 6.14
C TYR A 81 -2.59 -2.74 5.96
N LEU A 82 -3.62 -3.50 5.57
CA LEU A 82 -3.51 -4.94 5.36
C LEU A 82 -2.51 -5.26 4.24
N LEU A 83 -2.54 -4.51 3.14
CA LEU A 83 -1.60 -4.69 2.03
C LEU A 83 -0.15 -4.46 2.48
N MET A 84 0.11 -3.40 3.27
CA MET A 84 1.45 -3.14 3.80
C MET A 84 1.91 -4.23 4.77
N VAL A 85 1.02 -4.74 5.63
CA VAL A 85 1.33 -5.87 6.52
C VAL A 85 1.69 -7.11 5.70
N LEU A 86 0.90 -7.45 4.68
CA LEU A 86 1.17 -8.60 3.81
C LEU A 86 2.52 -8.47 3.08
N PHE A 87 2.82 -7.31 2.50
CA PHE A 87 4.12 -7.07 1.88
C PHE A 87 5.27 -7.15 2.87
N THR A 88 5.09 -6.64 4.10
CA THR A 88 6.10 -6.71 5.15
C THR A 88 6.36 -8.15 5.59
N ALA A 89 5.29 -8.93 5.81
CA ALA A 89 5.39 -10.35 6.15
C ALA A 89 6.11 -11.13 5.04
N TYR A 90 5.77 -10.87 3.77
CA TYR A 90 6.44 -11.47 2.62
C TYR A 90 7.95 -11.17 2.60
N ILE A 91 8.34 -9.88 2.73
CA ILE A 91 9.76 -9.48 2.75
C ILE A 91 10.49 -10.14 3.93
N TYR A 92 9.87 -10.14 5.11
CA TYR A 92 10.45 -10.76 6.30
C TYR A 92 10.70 -12.26 6.10
N ILE A 93 9.74 -12.99 5.51
CA ILE A 93 9.89 -14.41 5.22
C ILE A 93 11.03 -14.65 4.22
N ILE A 94 11.09 -13.86 3.14
CA ILE A 94 12.15 -14.00 2.13
C ILE A 94 13.53 -13.75 2.74
N LEU A 95 13.67 -12.73 3.60
CA LEU A 95 14.97 -12.40 4.21
C LEU A 95 15.48 -13.42 5.23
N ASN A 96 14.58 -14.13 5.92
CA ASN A 96 14.95 -15.03 7.02
C ASN A 96 14.86 -16.52 6.66
N TYR A 97 14.07 -16.88 5.65
CA TYR A 97 13.75 -18.29 5.34
C TYR A 97 13.95 -18.67 3.87
N SER A 98 14.28 -17.74 2.97
CA SER A 98 14.58 -18.07 1.58
C SER A 98 16.05 -18.43 1.38
N ALA A 99 16.32 -19.43 0.54
CA ALA A 99 17.69 -19.80 0.15
C ALA A 99 18.36 -18.72 -0.73
N PHE A 100 17.58 -17.89 -1.41
CA PHE A 100 18.07 -16.80 -2.24
C PHE A 100 17.10 -15.61 -2.25
N VAL A 101 17.64 -14.41 -2.41
CA VAL A 101 16.88 -13.17 -2.48
C VAL A 101 16.83 -12.73 -3.95
N PRO A 102 15.65 -12.53 -4.55
CA PRO A 102 15.55 -12.11 -5.95
C PRO A 102 16.09 -10.68 -6.13
N CYS A 103 16.46 -10.31 -7.37
CA CYS A 103 16.74 -8.92 -7.73
C CYS A 103 15.50 -8.08 -7.39
N SER A 104 15.67 -6.95 -6.72
CA SER A 104 14.68 -5.88 -6.82
C SER A 104 14.93 -5.22 -8.17
N CYS A 105 14.07 -5.40 -9.17
CA CYS A 105 14.11 -4.63 -10.42
C CYS A 105 12.71 -3.94 -10.65
N GLY A 106 12.52 -2.61 -10.56
CA GLY A 106 11.14 -2.06 -10.49
C GLY A 106 10.92 -0.59 -10.07
N GLY A 107 11.82 0.34 -10.40
CA GLY A 107 11.63 1.80 -10.22
C GLY A 107 12.36 2.41 -9.02
N ILE A 108 11.83 3.43 -8.34
CA ILE A 108 12.48 4.04 -7.15
C ILE A 108 12.49 3.06 -5.98
N LEU A 109 11.47 2.20 -5.91
CA LEU A 109 11.36 1.07 -5.00
C LEU A 109 12.25 -0.11 -5.41
N GLU A 110 13.18 0.08 -6.32
CA GLU A 110 14.20 -0.89 -6.70
C GLU A 110 15.55 -0.57 -6.05
N LYS A 111 15.83 0.73 -5.95
CA LYS A 111 17.10 1.26 -5.48
C LYS A 111 17.25 1.15 -3.97
N MET A 112 16.20 0.71 -3.28
CA MET A 112 16.20 0.48 -1.85
C MET A 112 16.58 -0.97 -1.57
N THR A 113 17.40 -1.19 -0.54
CA THR A 113 17.68 -2.56 -0.08
C THR A 113 16.43 -3.17 0.55
N TRP A 114 16.31 -4.50 0.55
CA TRP A 114 15.17 -5.20 1.17
C TRP A 114 14.92 -4.80 2.63
N ASN A 115 15.97 -4.50 3.40
CA ASN A 115 15.84 -3.97 4.76
C ASN A 115 15.25 -2.55 4.78
N GLN A 116 15.65 -1.69 3.84
CA GLN A 116 15.07 -0.35 3.70
C GLN A 116 13.59 -0.43 3.30
N HIS A 117 13.21 -1.37 2.43
CA HIS A 117 11.81 -1.65 2.11
C HIS A 117 10.99 -2.08 3.32
N LEU A 118 11.56 -2.97 4.14
CA LEU A 118 10.90 -3.46 5.34
C LEU A 118 10.65 -2.29 6.32
N VAL A 119 11.65 -1.44 6.57
CA VAL A 119 11.49 -0.24 7.39
C VAL A 119 10.46 0.73 6.80
N PHE A 120 10.51 0.95 5.48
CA PHE A 120 9.55 1.81 4.78
C PHE A 120 8.11 1.31 4.97
N ASN A 121 7.85 0.02 4.75
CA ASN A 121 6.51 -0.53 4.93
C ASN A 121 6.05 -0.44 6.39
N ILE A 122 6.94 -0.68 7.36
CA ILE A 122 6.62 -0.54 8.79
C ILE A 122 6.19 0.90 9.13
N ILE A 123 6.88 1.92 8.60
CA ILE A 123 6.50 3.32 8.80
C ILE A 123 5.08 3.56 8.25
N PHE A 124 4.79 3.05 7.05
CA PHE A 124 3.46 3.17 6.46
C PHE A 124 2.39 2.43 7.27
N ILE A 125 2.68 1.23 7.79
CA ILE A 125 1.78 0.50 8.70
C ILE A 125 1.39 1.36 9.90
N PHE A 126 2.37 2.00 10.57
CA PHE A 126 2.10 2.89 11.69
C PHE A 126 1.29 4.13 11.28
N LEU A 127 1.58 4.73 10.12
CA LEU A 127 0.81 5.86 9.60
C LEU A 127 -0.65 5.49 9.33
N ALA A 128 -0.92 4.31 8.74
CA ALA A 128 -2.27 3.85 8.51
C ALA A 128 -2.99 3.51 9.82
N ALA A 129 -2.33 2.82 10.75
CA ALA A 129 -2.90 2.54 12.07
C ALA A 129 -3.27 3.84 12.80
N PHE A 130 -2.40 4.85 12.76
CA PHE A 130 -2.66 6.16 13.34
C PHE A 130 -3.87 6.87 12.67
N ALA A 131 -3.97 6.84 11.34
CA ALA A 131 -5.11 7.40 10.62
C ALA A 131 -6.43 6.67 10.92
N ILE A 132 -6.38 5.34 11.06
CA ILE A 132 -7.54 4.51 11.42
C ILE A 132 -8.01 4.85 12.85
N LEU A 133 -7.10 4.92 13.82
CA LEU A 133 -7.43 5.31 15.20
C LEU A 133 -8.04 6.72 15.25
N LEU A 134 -7.45 7.69 14.57
CA LEU A 134 -8.01 9.05 14.46
C LEU A 134 -9.42 9.07 13.83
N THR A 135 -9.72 8.10 12.98
CA THR A 135 -11.02 7.95 12.32
C THR A 135 -12.07 7.35 13.24
N THR A 136 -11.72 6.29 14.00
CA THR A 136 -12.65 5.59 14.89
C THR A 136 -13.11 6.44 16.06
N GLU A 137 -12.24 7.30 16.59
CA GLU A 137 -12.59 8.23 17.68
C GLU A 137 -13.66 9.25 17.27
N HIS A 138 -13.79 9.57 15.96
CA HIS A 138 -14.76 10.54 15.46
C HIS A 138 -15.35 10.14 14.09
N PRO A 139 -16.40 9.30 14.07
CA PRO A 139 -17.08 8.87 12.84
C PRO A 139 -17.62 10.02 11.98
N LEU A 140 -17.86 11.19 12.60
CA LEU A 140 -18.30 12.42 11.94
C LEU A 140 -17.27 13.01 10.96
N LEU A 141 -16.00 12.60 11.03
CA LEU A 141 -14.96 13.05 10.10
C LEU A 141 -15.20 12.57 8.65
N PHE A 142 -15.88 11.42 8.49
CA PHE A 142 -16.20 10.83 7.18
C PHE A 142 -17.68 10.95 6.81
N LYS A 143 -18.53 11.21 7.80
CA LYS A 143 -19.95 11.54 7.60
C LYS A 143 -20.10 13.01 7.18
N ARG A 144 -19.53 13.43 6.04
CA ARG A 144 -19.89 14.74 5.46
C ARG A 144 -21.30 14.59 4.89
N LYS A 145 -22.26 15.30 5.52
CA LYS A 145 -23.66 15.52 5.11
C LYS A 145 -23.96 15.00 3.71
N THR A 146 -24.81 13.98 3.60
CA THR A 146 -25.67 13.86 2.43
C THR A 146 -26.23 15.25 2.16
N VAL A 147 -25.89 15.79 1.00
CA VAL A 147 -26.54 16.99 0.49
C VAL A 147 -28.03 16.65 0.47
N LYS A 148 -28.79 17.23 1.41
CA LYS A 148 -30.24 17.37 1.23
C LYS A 148 -30.38 18.32 0.05
N LEU A 149 -30.65 17.77 -1.12
CA LEU A 149 -31.35 18.49 -2.18
C LEU A 149 -32.78 18.78 -1.72
#